data_AF-A0A948VSI2-F1
#
_entry.id   AF-A0A948VSI2-F1
#
_cell.length_a   1.000
_cell.length_b   1.000
_cell.length_c   1.000
_cell.angle_alpha   90.00
_cell.angle_beta   90.00
_cell.angle_gamma   90.00
#
_symmetry.space_group_name_H-M   'P 1'
#
loop_
_entity.id
_entity.type
_entity.pdbx_description
1 polymer ?
#
loop_
_entity_poly.entity_id
_entity_poly.type
_entity_poly.pdbx_seq_one_letter_code
_entity_poly.pdbx_strand_id
1 'polypeptide(L)'
;MSGKPSYSPSEILDMGRRAESEGNLDYATQFYSYLVEGLPGTREAAEAVIGLQRVNQLRDKHTAAPSPHHTAAVQQPAPPHTSQPRPQAYEDVPRSRPPASQPRLSLDGSAKSAGSAQGAIRQRAEPSLSGPSSPPPMKTSRPSPPPQSQPPGHQPHHRGPPPQAHWNPVSVADEPAVSDTPLPKVMRPDEETEDEVEFIPGYRFGRFLAFVMILFGWLTALGGIVFLGLTVAGVAGTQPLPDYAGLPLGLVIAAAAVVSGIILVFLGSLALAAYEAANNTRELLDIERARAGW
;
A
#
# COMPACT_ATOMS: atom_id res chain seq x y z
N MET A 1 -7.07 -35.91 11.99
CA MET A 1 -5.79 -35.23 11.73
C MET A 1 -5.70 -34.97 10.23
N SER A 2 -6.13 -33.79 9.75
CA SER A 2 -5.94 -33.43 8.34
C SER A 2 -4.52 -32.90 8.18
N GLY A 3 -3.67 -33.65 7.49
CA GLY A 3 -2.36 -33.15 7.07
C GLY A 3 -2.57 -31.92 6.18
N LYS A 4 -1.87 -30.82 6.47
CA LYS A 4 -1.87 -29.67 5.56
C LYS A 4 -1.25 -30.13 4.24
N PRO A 5 -1.83 -29.80 3.07
CA PRO A 5 -1.21 -30.13 1.80
C PRO A 5 0.18 -29.48 1.74
N SER A 6 1.21 -30.31 1.61
CA SER A 6 2.59 -29.86 1.39
C SER A 6 2.80 -29.74 -0.12
N TYR A 7 2.94 -28.52 -0.60
CA TYR A 7 3.26 -28.25 -2.00
C TYR A 7 4.75 -28.50 -2.25
N SER A 8 5.09 -29.05 -3.42
CA SER A 8 6.50 -29.20 -3.80
C SER A 8 7.10 -27.84 -4.20
N PRO A 9 8.43 -27.66 -4.09
CA PRO A 9 9.10 -26.43 -4.53
C PRO A 9 8.80 -26.07 -5.99
N SER A 10 8.75 -27.07 -6.88
CA SER A 10 8.44 -26.88 -8.29
C SER A 10 7.01 -26.37 -8.51
N GLU A 11 6.04 -26.89 -7.74
CA GLU A 11 4.65 -26.47 -7.81
C GLU A 11 4.47 -25.02 -7.33
N ILE A 12 5.21 -24.62 -6.28
CA ILE A 12 5.23 -23.24 -5.79
C ILE A 12 5.82 -22.30 -6.85
N LEU A 13 6.88 -22.72 -7.54
CA LEU A 13 7.47 -21.93 -8.62
C LEU A 13 6.49 -21.75 -9.78
N ASP A 14 5.76 -22.79 -10.16
CA ASP A 14 4.75 -22.74 -11.21
C ASP A 14 3.55 -21.85 -10.81
N MET A 15 3.14 -21.87 -9.54
CA MET A 15 2.16 -20.92 -9.00
C MET A 15 2.65 -19.47 -9.12
N GLY A 16 3.92 -19.20 -8.79
CA GLY A 16 4.55 -17.88 -8.96
C GLY A 16 4.54 -17.41 -10.41
N ARG A 17 4.90 -18.28 -11.36
CA ARG A 17 4.88 -17.97 -12.80
C ARG A 17 3.48 -17.70 -13.33
N ARG A 18 2.49 -18.49 -12.89
CA ARG A 18 1.10 -18.27 -13.27
C ARG A 18 0.61 -16.91 -12.77
N ALA A 19 0.85 -16.58 -11.49
CA ALA A 19 0.49 -15.28 -10.94
C ALA A 19 1.19 -14.12 -11.68
N GLU A 20 2.46 -14.27 -12.06
CA GLU A 20 3.20 -13.30 -12.89
C GLU A 20 2.51 -13.12 -14.26
N SER A 21 2.13 -14.22 -14.93
CA SER A 21 1.46 -14.18 -16.23
C SER A 21 0.05 -13.59 -16.22
N GLU A 22 -0.65 -13.72 -15.09
CA GLU A 22 -1.97 -13.13 -14.85
C GLU A 22 -1.89 -11.63 -14.49
N GLY A 23 -0.68 -11.08 -14.34
CA GLY A 23 -0.46 -9.71 -13.92
C GLY A 23 -0.65 -9.48 -12.42
N ASN A 24 -0.79 -10.55 -11.64
CA ASN A 24 -0.94 -10.49 -10.19
C ASN A 24 0.44 -10.47 -9.50
N LEU A 25 1.11 -9.33 -9.64
CA LEU A 25 2.51 -9.14 -9.23
C LEU A 25 2.74 -9.37 -7.72
N ASP A 26 1.75 -9.05 -6.88
CA ASP A 26 1.85 -9.24 -5.43
C ASP A 26 1.90 -10.73 -5.04
N TYR A 27 1.05 -11.56 -5.67
CA TYR A 27 1.06 -13.01 -5.43
C TYR A 27 2.32 -13.66 -6.00
N ALA A 28 2.76 -13.24 -7.19
CA ALA A 28 4.03 -13.71 -7.77
C ALA A 28 5.20 -13.43 -6.81
N THR A 29 5.26 -12.22 -6.24
CA THR A 29 6.27 -11.83 -5.25
C THR A 29 6.25 -12.75 -4.04
N GLN A 30 5.08 -13.05 -3.47
CA GLN A 30 4.96 -13.93 -2.31
C GLN A 30 5.49 -15.34 -2.56
N PHE A 31 5.13 -15.95 -3.69
CA PHE A 31 5.61 -17.31 -4.03
C PHE A 31 7.13 -17.34 -4.26
N TYR A 32 7.67 -16.34 -4.95
CA TYR A 32 9.10 -16.27 -5.19
C TYR A 32 9.88 -15.98 -3.89
N SER A 33 9.43 -15.07 -3.04
CA SER A 33 10.03 -14.81 -1.72
C SER A 33 10.03 -16.07 -0.85
N TYR A 34 8.93 -16.83 -0.83
CA TYR A 34 8.86 -18.09 -0.08
C TYR A 34 9.91 -19.11 -0.54
N LEU A 35 10.14 -19.24 -1.86
CA LEU A 35 11.17 -20.14 -2.38
C LEU A 35 12.58 -19.69 -2.01
N VAL A 36 12.86 -18.39 -2.07
CA VAL A 36 14.18 -17.83 -1.75
C VAL A 36 14.50 -17.94 -0.27
N GLU A 37 13.54 -17.61 0.60
CA GLU A 37 13.72 -17.60 2.05
C GLU A 37 13.59 -18.99 2.68
N GLY A 38 12.61 -19.78 2.23
CA GLY A 38 12.27 -21.06 2.83
C GLY A 38 13.07 -22.25 2.29
N LEU A 39 13.58 -22.16 1.06
CA LEU A 39 14.23 -23.27 0.35
C LEU A 39 15.55 -22.84 -0.34
N PRO A 40 16.47 -22.19 0.38
CA PRO A 40 17.72 -21.72 -0.19
C PRO A 40 18.57 -22.87 -0.73
N GLY A 41 19.27 -22.63 -1.84
CA GLY A 41 20.14 -23.62 -2.48
C GLY A 41 19.43 -24.61 -3.41
N THR A 42 18.10 -24.57 -3.50
CA THR A 42 17.35 -25.30 -4.54
C THR A 42 17.48 -24.60 -5.89
N ARG A 43 17.28 -25.35 -6.98
CA ARG A 43 17.25 -24.78 -8.34
C ARG A 43 16.07 -23.81 -8.47
N GLU A 44 14.94 -24.13 -7.87
CA GLU A 44 13.72 -23.33 -7.86
C GLU A 44 13.94 -21.98 -7.17
N ALA A 45 14.69 -21.94 -6.06
CA ALA A 45 15.06 -20.69 -5.41
C ALA A 45 15.93 -19.80 -6.31
N ALA A 46 16.89 -20.37 -7.04
CA ALA A 46 17.70 -19.62 -7.99
C ALA A 46 16.85 -19.03 -9.13
N GLU A 47 15.87 -19.78 -9.63
CA GLU A 47 14.92 -19.30 -10.64
C GLU A 47 13.96 -18.23 -10.06
N ALA A 48 13.55 -18.36 -8.80
CA ALA A 48 12.70 -17.41 -8.10
C ALA A 48 13.38 -16.04 -7.88
N VAL A 49 14.69 -15.99 -7.64
CA VAL A 49 15.46 -14.72 -7.57
C VAL A 49 15.34 -13.94 -8.89
N ILE A 50 15.46 -14.63 -10.03
CA ILE A 50 15.28 -14.02 -11.35
C ILE A 50 13.82 -13.55 -11.54
N GLY A 51 12.86 -14.35 -11.07
CA GLY A 51 11.44 -14.00 -11.06
C GLY A 51 11.16 -12.69 -10.30
N LEU A 52 11.69 -12.54 -9.08
CA LEU A 52 11.54 -11.31 -8.28
C LEU A 52 12.07 -10.07 -8.99
N GLN A 53 13.22 -10.18 -9.65
CA GLN A 53 13.77 -9.07 -10.43
C GLN A 53 12.84 -8.64 -11.57
N ARG A 54 12.23 -9.60 -12.29
CA ARG A 54 11.26 -9.29 -13.34
C ARG A 54 9.99 -8.64 -12.80
N VAL A 55 9.46 -9.17 -11.70
CA VAL A 55 8.24 -8.64 -11.08
C VAL A 55 8.45 -7.20 -10.59
N ASN A 56 9.59 -6.90 -9.97
CA ASN A 56 9.94 -5.53 -9.56
C ASN A 56 10.04 -4.58 -10.77
N GLN A 57 10.71 -5.01 -11.85
CA GLN A 57 10.78 -4.20 -13.08
C GLN A 57 9.39 -3.94 -13.70
N LEU A 58 8.48 -4.92 -13.65
CA LEU A 58 7.10 -4.75 -14.11
C LEU A 58 6.34 -3.78 -13.22
N ARG A 59 6.52 -3.86 -11.90
CA ARG A 59 5.91 -2.94 -10.93
C ARG A 59 6.38 -1.51 -11.15
N ASP A 60 7.67 -1.32 -11.37
CA ASP A 60 8.26 -0.02 -11.67
C ASP A 60 7.72 0.54 -12.98
N LYS A 61 7.56 -0.29 -14.02
CA LYS A 61 6.92 0.12 -15.28
C LYS A 61 5.46 0.54 -15.10
N HIS A 62 4.70 -0.18 -14.28
CA HIS A 62 3.31 0.17 -13.97
C HIS A 62 3.21 1.47 -13.17
N THR A 63 4.18 1.74 -12.29
CA THR A 63 4.24 2.97 -11.49
C THR A 63 4.76 4.16 -12.30
N ALA A 64 5.70 3.91 -13.22
CA ALA A 64 6.33 4.92 -14.07
C ALA A 64 5.50 5.29 -15.29
N ALA A 65 4.51 4.47 -15.68
CA ALA A 65 3.49 4.92 -16.61
C ALA A 65 2.76 6.08 -15.92
N PRO A 66 2.93 7.35 -16.39
CA PRO A 66 2.20 8.45 -15.83
C PRO A 66 0.73 8.09 -15.99
N SER A 67 0.05 7.85 -14.87
CA SER A 67 -1.41 7.66 -14.84
C SER A 67 -1.96 8.68 -15.82
N PRO A 68 -2.55 8.28 -16.96
CA PRO A 68 -3.04 9.22 -17.93
C PRO A 68 -4.01 10.07 -17.14
N HIS A 69 -3.59 11.30 -16.85
CA HIS A 69 -4.34 12.18 -16.01
C HIS A 69 -5.73 12.19 -16.63
N HIS A 70 -6.73 11.82 -15.85
CA HIS A 70 -8.09 12.25 -16.06
C HIS A 70 -8.09 13.78 -15.94
N THR A 71 -7.44 14.47 -16.88
CA THR A 71 -7.66 15.86 -17.23
C THR A 71 -8.91 15.90 -18.12
N ALA A 72 -9.97 15.22 -17.70
CA ALA A 72 -11.31 15.70 -18.00
C ALA A 72 -11.53 16.84 -17.02
N ALA A 73 -11.03 18.02 -17.41
CA ALA A 73 -11.34 19.27 -16.76
C ALA A 73 -12.86 19.46 -16.82
N VAL A 74 -13.57 18.98 -15.79
CA VAL A 74 -14.84 19.55 -15.41
C VAL A 74 -14.50 20.96 -14.95
N GLN A 75 -14.66 21.93 -15.83
CA GLN A 75 -14.75 23.35 -15.48
C GLN A 75 -15.84 23.49 -14.43
N GLN A 76 -15.45 23.41 -13.16
CA GLN A 76 -16.31 23.73 -12.04
C GLN A 76 -16.40 25.27 -12.02
N PRO A 77 -17.60 25.86 -12.23
CA PRO A 77 -17.76 27.31 -12.25
C PRO A 77 -17.33 27.89 -10.90
N ALA A 78 -16.56 28.97 -10.93
CA ALA A 78 -16.09 29.66 -9.75
C ALA A 78 -17.25 30.03 -8.80
N PRO A 79 -17.21 29.69 -7.50
CA PRO A 79 -18.17 30.23 -6.55
C PRO A 79 -17.90 31.73 -6.33
N PRO A 80 -18.95 32.56 -6.17
CA PRO A 80 -18.81 33.99 -5.97
C PRO A 80 -18.14 34.31 -4.62
N HIS A 81 -17.20 35.25 -4.68
CA HIS A 81 -16.46 35.77 -3.53
C HIS A 81 -17.40 36.44 -2.51
N THR A 82 -17.55 35.87 -1.32
CA THR A 82 -17.97 36.62 -0.12
C THR A 82 -16.74 37.13 0.62
N SER A 83 -16.59 38.44 0.61
CA SER A 83 -15.64 39.24 1.38
C SER A 83 -15.83 38.99 2.89
N GLN A 84 -14.85 38.36 3.53
CA GLN A 84 -14.80 38.27 5.00
C GLN A 84 -14.00 39.45 5.59
N PRO A 85 -14.45 40.10 6.67
CA PRO A 85 -13.79 41.26 7.26
C PRO A 85 -12.55 40.85 8.06
N ARG A 86 -11.50 41.66 7.90
CA ARG A 86 -10.21 41.63 8.59
C ARG A 86 -10.37 42.02 10.08
N PRO A 87 -10.08 41.13 11.05
CA PRO A 87 -9.97 41.54 12.45
C PRO A 87 -8.66 42.30 12.67
N GLN A 88 -8.78 43.41 13.38
CA GLN A 88 -7.71 44.35 13.70
C GLN A 88 -6.77 43.83 14.79
N ALA A 89 -5.53 44.31 14.69
CA ALA A 89 -4.59 44.68 15.75
C ALA A 89 -4.77 44.01 17.12
N TYR A 90 -3.77 43.22 17.52
CA TYR A 90 -3.49 42.99 18.93
C TYR A 90 -2.11 43.52 19.27
N GLU A 91 -2.10 44.21 20.40
CA GLU A 91 -1.09 45.07 20.97
C GLU A 91 0.22 44.37 21.35
N ASP A 92 1.24 45.21 21.26
CA ASP A 92 2.59 45.13 21.78
C ASP A 92 2.57 45.12 23.32
N VAL A 93 3.16 44.10 23.98
CA VAL A 93 3.41 44.11 25.43
C VAL A 93 4.81 43.55 25.72
N PRO A 94 5.65 44.26 26.51
CA PRO A 94 7.08 43.98 26.63
C PRO A 94 7.45 42.92 27.68
N ARG A 95 8.65 42.36 27.47
CA ARG A 95 9.40 41.41 28.32
C ARG A 95 9.50 41.84 29.79
N SER A 96 9.34 40.87 30.70
CA SER A 96 10.05 40.82 31.99
C SER A 96 10.24 39.37 32.45
N ARG A 97 11.49 38.96 32.66
CA ARG A 97 11.92 37.77 33.43
C ARG A 97 11.92 38.14 34.92
N PRO A 98 11.82 37.22 35.93
CA PRO A 98 12.95 36.34 36.31
C PRO A 98 12.47 34.97 36.95
N PRO A 99 13.20 34.25 37.86
CA PRO A 99 13.57 32.84 37.62
C PRO A 99 13.07 31.79 38.65
N ALA A 100 13.31 30.52 38.31
CA ALA A 100 13.53 29.34 39.15
C ALA A 100 12.50 28.94 40.24
N SER A 101 11.84 27.79 40.04
CA SER A 101 11.93 26.57 40.87
C SER A 101 10.80 25.58 40.49
N GLN A 102 11.07 24.27 40.69
CA GLN A 102 10.30 23.07 40.30
C GLN A 102 8.91 22.98 41.02
N PRO A 103 8.07 21.90 40.94
CA PRO A 103 8.16 20.60 40.23
C PRO A 103 6.86 20.07 39.55
N ARG A 104 7.05 19.01 38.74
CA ARG A 104 6.17 17.84 38.46
C ARG A 104 4.69 17.97 38.01
N LEU A 105 4.42 17.17 36.96
CA LEU A 105 3.21 16.40 36.61
C LEU A 105 1.87 17.14 36.43
N SER A 106 1.42 17.19 35.16
CA SER A 106 0.05 16.96 34.67
C SER A 106 0.13 17.03 33.13
N LEU A 107 0.16 15.92 32.39
CA LEU A 107 -1.03 15.22 31.87
C LEU A 107 -2.16 16.14 31.39
N ASP A 108 -1.93 16.89 30.31
CA ASP A 108 -3.01 17.24 29.40
C ASP A 108 -2.46 17.59 28.00
N GLY A 109 -2.74 16.73 27.03
CA GLY A 109 -2.27 16.84 25.65
C GLY A 109 -3.43 17.08 24.70
N SER A 110 -4.15 18.19 24.89
CA SER A 110 -5.09 18.71 23.90
C SER A 110 -4.33 19.28 22.70
N ALA A 111 -4.03 18.42 21.73
CA ALA A 111 -3.51 18.86 20.43
C ALA A 111 -4.66 19.41 19.57
N LYS A 112 -4.86 20.73 19.67
CA LYS A 112 -5.38 21.52 18.53
C LYS A 112 -4.35 21.45 17.40
N SER A 113 -4.72 20.85 16.28
CA SER A 113 -4.08 21.13 15.00
C SER A 113 -5.17 21.33 13.95
N ALA A 114 -5.20 22.55 13.45
CA ALA A 114 -5.98 22.95 12.30
C ALA A 114 -5.23 22.56 11.01
N GLY A 115 -5.96 22.16 9.97
CA GLY A 115 -5.41 22.12 8.63
C GLY A 115 -6.18 21.23 7.65
N SER A 116 -6.88 21.90 6.72
CA SER A 116 -6.92 21.56 5.28
C SER A 116 -7.59 20.22 4.89
N ALA A 117 -8.84 20.23 4.42
CA ALA A 117 -9.23 20.46 3.02
C ALA A 117 -9.22 19.18 2.13
N GLN A 118 -10.28 19.10 1.32
CA GLN A 118 -10.41 18.36 0.04
C GLN A 118 -10.72 16.86 0.04
N GLY A 119 -11.81 16.51 -0.68
CA GLY A 119 -11.93 15.19 -1.29
C GLY A 119 -13.31 14.53 -1.37
N ALA A 120 -14.41 15.27 -1.54
CA ALA A 120 -15.69 14.65 -1.88
C ALA A 120 -15.72 14.26 -3.37
N ILE A 121 -15.51 12.98 -3.70
CA ILE A 121 -15.82 12.44 -5.03
C ILE A 121 -17.18 11.74 -5.00
N ARG A 122 -18.13 12.40 -5.67
CA ARG A 122 -19.38 11.84 -6.20
C ARG A 122 -19.06 10.65 -7.11
N GLN A 123 -19.49 9.44 -6.73
CA GLN A 123 -19.72 8.37 -7.70
C GLN A 123 -21.09 8.60 -8.34
N ARG A 124 -21.07 9.09 -9.58
CA ARG A 124 -22.23 9.14 -10.48
C ARG A 124 -22.35 7.76 -11.13
N ALA A 125 -23.43 7.06 -10.82
CA ALA A 125 -23.83 5.85 -11.51
C ALA A 125 -24.14 6.17 -12.98
N GLU A 126 -23.53 5.43 -13.91
CA GLU A 126 -24.01 5.35 -15.28
C GLU A 126 -25.07 4.25 -15.40
N PRO A 127 -26.20 4.50 -16.06
CA PRO A 127 -27.19 3.48 -16.35
C PRO A 127 -26.73 2.64 -17.56
N SER A 128 -26.37 1.38 -17.31
CA SER A 128 -26.15 0.39 -18.37
C SER A 128 -27.49 0.08 -19.04
N LEU A 129 -27.70 0.66 -20.22
CA LEU A 129 -28.77 0.30 -21.13
C LEU A 129 -28.63 -1.17 -21.56
N SER A 130 -29.73 -1.87 -21.42
CA SER A 130 -30.08 -3.13 -22.06
C SER A 130 -30.01 -3.04 -23.59
N GLY A 131 -29.34 -4.01 -24.21
CA GLY A 131 -29.32 -4.22 -25.66
C GLY A 131 -29.14 -5.71 -25.98
N PRO A 132 -29.95 -6.30 -26.90
CA PRO A 132 -30.19 -7.74 -26.94
C PRO A 132 -29.34 -8.53 -27.95
N SER A 133 -29.20 -9.83 -27.66
CA SER A 133 -29.11 -10.98 -28.58
C SER A 133 -28.05 -10.96 -29.70
N SER A 134 -26.96 -11.69 -29.49
CA SER A 134 -26.05 -12.15 -30.55
C SER A 134 -26.50 -13.50 -31.14
N PRO A 135 -26.48 -13.68 -32.48
CA PRO A 135 -26.84 -14.91 -33.20
C PRO A 135 -25.71 -15.98 -33.19
N PRO A 136 -26.01 -17.24 -33.60
CA PRO A 136 -25.07 -18.37 -33.49
C PRO A 136 -23.86 -18.27 -34.44
N PRO A 137 -22.74 -18.96 -34.10
CA PRO A 137 -21.49 -18.84 -34.85
C PRO A 137 -21.54 -19.59 -36.19
N MET A 138 -21.43 -18.85 -37.29
CA MET A 138 -21.10 -19.41 -38.59
C MET A 138 -19.60 -19.73 -38.66
N LYS A 139 -19.29 -20.95 -39.11
CA LYS A 139 -17.94 -21.43 -39.43
C LYS A 139 -17.35 -20.59 -40.56
N THR A 140 -16.48 -19.63 -40.25
CA THR A 140 -15.65 -18.95 -41.24
C THR A 140 -14.33 -19.71 -41.42
N SER A 141 -14.22 -20.32 -42.59
CA SER A 141 -12.99 -20.87 -43.16
C SER A 141 -11.90 -19.80 -43.18
N ARG A 142 -10.80 -20.11 -42.47
CA ARG A 142 -9.60 -19.29 -42.30
C ARG A 142 -8.89 -19.11 -43.65
N PRO A 143 -8.72 -17.89 -44.17
CA PRO A 143 -7.88 -17.64 -45.34
C PRO A 143 -6.41 -17.79 -44.97
N SER A 144 -5.64 -18.47 -45.82
CA SER A 144 -4.19 -18.63 -45.71
C SER A 144 -3.49 -17.26 -45.68
N PRO A 145 -2.48 -17.05 -44.83
CA PRO A 145 -1.71 -15.81 -44.80
C PRO A 145 -0.87 -15.66 -46.08
N PRO A 146 -0.74 -14.44 -46.63
CA PRO A 146 0.11 -14.19 -47.80
C PRO A 146 1.60 -14.36 -47.45
N PRO A 147 2.44 -14.72 -48.45
CA PRO A 147 3.87 -14.90 -48.26
C PRO A 147 4.53 -13.58 -47.85
N GLN A 148 5.16 -13.57 -46.67
CA GLN A 148 6.01 -12.47 -46.22
C GLN A 148 7.23 -12.35 -47.13
N SER A 149 7.26 -11.29 -47.93
CA SER A 149 8.45 -10.81 -48.61
C SER A 149 9.49 -10.38 -47.57
N GLN A 150 10.58 -11.13 -47.48
CA GLN A 150 11.78 -10.78 -46.71
C GLN A 150 12.37 -9.46 -47.24
N PRO A 151 12.55 -8.42 -46.40
CA PRO A 151 13.30 -7.25 -46.80
C PRO A 151 14.81 -7.59 -46.92
N PRO A 152 15.54 -6.96 -47.85
CA PRO A 152 16.95 -7.24 -48.09
C PRO A 152 17.82 -6.82 -46.91
N GLY A 153 18.84 -7.63 -46.62
CA GLY A 153 19.72 -7.51 -45.47
C GLY A 153 20.33 -6.13 -45.25
N HIS A 154 20.16 -5.64 -44.02
CA HIS A 154 21.13 -4.78 -43.37
C HIS A 154 21.82 -5.60 -42.30
N GLN A 155 23.04 -6.05 -42.62
CA GLN A 155 24.00 -6.56 -41.65
C GLN A 155 24.24 -5.47 -40.61
N PRO A 156 23.85 -5.66 -39.34
CA PRO A 156 24.37 -4.84 -38.27
C PRO A 156 25.82 -5.28 -38.09
N HIS A 157 26.74 -4.36 -38.38
CA HIS A 157 28.16 -4.54 -38.10
C HIS A 157 28.36 -5.10 -36.69
N HIS A 158 29.07 -6.23 -36.63
CA HIS A 158 29.58 -6.84 -35.41
C HIS A 158 30.30 -5.78 -34.56
N ARG A 159 29.61 -5.28 -33.53
CA ARG A 159 30.25 -4.63 -32.40
C ARG A 159 30.87 -5.77 -31.60
N GLY A 160 32.20 -5.78 -31.57
CA GLY A 160 33.00 -6.84 -30.96
C GLY A 160 32.63 -7.12 -29.51
N PRO A 161 33.02 -8.29 -28.99
CA PRO A 161 32.85 -8.61 -27.57
C PRO A 161 33.48 -7.50 -26.72
N PRO A 162 32.82 -7.07 -25.63
CA PRO A 162 33.46 -6.16 -24.68
C PRO A 162 34.78 -6.81 -24.23
N PRO A 163 35.88 -6.03 -24.09
CA PRO A 163 37.14 -6.56 -23.62
C PRO A 163 36.88 -7.28 -22.31
N GLN A 164 37.13 -8.59 -22.29
CA GLN A 164 37.16 -9.37 -21.06
C GLN A 164 38.18 -8.68 -20.16
N ALA A 165 37.67 -8.03 -19.11
CA ALA A 165 38.50 -7.58 -18.01
C ALA A 165 39.08 -8.85 -17.39
N HIS A 166 40.27 -9.23 -17.89
CA HIS A 166 41.14 -10.18 -17.24
C HIS A 166 41.42 -9.63 -15.84
N TRP A 167 40.64 -10.06 -14.86
CA TRP A 167 41.05 -9.96 -13.49
C TRP A 167 42.24 -10.88 -13.37
N ASN A 168 43.42 -10.29 -13.46
CA ASN A 168 44.66 -10.92 -13.07
C ASN A 168 44.48 -11.28 -11.59
N PRO A 169 44.39 -12.57 -11.22
CA PRO A 169 44.63 -12.91 -9.82
C PRO A 169 46.05 -12.44 -9.55
N VAL A 170 46.21 -11.50 -8.63
CA VAL A 170 47.52 -11.20 -8.07
C VAL A 170 48.01 -12.52 -7.48
N SER A 171 48.91 -13.18 -8.21
CA SER A 171 49.72 -14.25 -7.66
C SER A 171 50.54 -13.62 -6.54
N VAL A 172 50.03 -13.76 -5.32
CA VAL A 172 50.79 -13.56 -4.10
C VAL A 172 51.84 -14.66 -4.09
N ALA A 173 52.97 -14.38 -4.73
CA ALA A 173 54.16 -15.19 -4.64
C ALA A 173 54.71 -15.02 -3.22
N ASP A 174 54.83 -16.16 -2.52
CA ASP A 174 55.73 -16.40 -1.40
C ASP A 174 55.87 -15.26 -0.39
N GLU A 175 54.85 -15.10 0.46
CA GLU A 175 55.10 -14.52 1.79
C GLU A 175 55.73 -15.60 2.69
N PRO A 176 56.96 -15.38 3.19
CA PRO A 176 57.58 -16.32 4.13
C PRO A 176 56.73 -16.39 5.40
N ALA A 177 56.54 -17.60 5.92
CA ALA A 177 55.81 -17.90 7.15
C ALA A 177 56.11 -16.90 8.29
N VAL A 178 55.31 -15.84 8.38
CA VAL A 178 55.30 -14.93 9.52
C VAL A 178 54.42 -15.59 10.57
N SER A 179 55.10 -16.17 11.55
CA SER A 179 54.65 -16.60 12.86
C SER A 179 53.30 -16.00 13.28
N ASP A 180 52.35 -16.89 13.59
CA ASP A 180 51.09 -16.64 14.27
C ASP A 180 51.29 -15.94 15.63
N THR A 181 51.57 -14.64 15.62
CA THR A 181 51.31 -13.80 16.78
C THR A 181 49.87 -13.30 16.66
N PRO A 182 48.92 -13.82 17.47
CA PRO A 182 47.56 -13.31 17.48
C PRO A 182 47.62 -11.82 17.82
N LEU A 183 47.35 -10.99 16.81
CA LEU A 183 47.18 -9.55 16.99
C LEU A 183 46.19 -9.33 18.13
N PRO A 184 46.46 -8.38 19.05
CA PRO A 184 45.51 -8.04 20.10
C PRO A 184 44.22 -7.62 19.42
N LYS A 185 43.23 -8.53 19.45
CA LYS A 185 41.87 -8.29 19.04
C LYS A 185 41.41 -7.11 19.90
N VAL A 186 41.34 -5.93 19.29
CA VAL A 186 40.71 -4.76 19.90
C VAL A 186 39.30 -5.21 20.23
N MET A 187 39.08 -5.55 21.50
CA MET A 187 37.76 -5.71 22.05
C MET A 187 37.09 -4.36 21.83
N ARG A 188 36.27 -4.27 20.78
CA ARG A 188 35.25 -3.22 20.72
C ARG A 188 34.44 -3.46 22.00
N PRO A 189 34.42 -2.49 22.92
CA PRO A 189 33.55 -2.58 24.07
C PRO A 189 32.15 -2.75 23.49
N ASP A 190 31.54 -3.87 23.84
CA ASP A 190 30.12 -3.88 24.03
C ASP A 190 29.34 -3.71 22.70
N GLU A 191 29.66 -4.54 21.71
CA GLU A 191 28.59 -5.37 21.12
C GLU A 191 28.09 -6.33 22.23
N GLU A 192 27.59 -5.75 23.34
CA GLU A 192 26.47 -6.36 24.02
C GLU A 192 25.48 -6.57 22.90
N THR A 193 25.12 -7.83 22.71
CA THR A 193 23.81 -8.25 22.24
C THR A 193 22.77 -7.20 22.66
N GLU A 194 22.66 -6.10 21.91
CA GLU A 194 21.37 -5.56 21.56
C GLU A 194 20.72 -6.79 20.99
N ASP A 195 19.96 -7.47 21.84
CA ASP A 195 18.99 -8.47 21.44
C ASP A 195 18.45 -7.91 20.15
N GLU A 196 18.85 -8.53 19.03
CA GLU A 196 18.33 -8.24 17.72
C GLU A 196 16.85 -8.41 17.97
N VAL A 197 16.15 -7.29 18.25
CA VAL A 197 14.77 -7.31 18.72
C VAL A 197 14.09 -7.77 17.47
N GLU A 198 14.00 -9.11 17.36
CA GLU A 198 13.61 -9.86 16.19
C GLU A 198 12.39 -9.13 15.75
N PHE A 199 12.54 -8.42 14.63
CA PHE A 199 11.72 -7.27 14.31
C PHE A 199 10.33 -7.85 14.08
N ILE A 200 9.53 -7.93 15.16
CA ILE A 200 8.25 -8.61 15.12
C ILE A 200 7.52 -7.85 14.01
N PRO A 201 7.07 -8.50 12.92
CA PRO A 201 6.49 -7.84 11.77
C PRO A 201 5.17 -7.14 12.21
N GLY A 202 5.32 -5.97 12.82
CA GLY A 202 4.54 -5.61 14.00
C GLY A 202 3.35 -4.72 13.71
N TYR A 203 3.05 -4.47 12.44
CA TYR A 203 1.92 -3.62 12.06
C TYR A 203 0.87 -4.33 11.20
N ARG A 204 1.03 -5.65 10.98
CA ARG A 204 -0.01 -6.44 10.28
C ARG A 204 -1.32 -6.48 11.07
N PHE A 205 -1.24 -6.56 12.39
CA PHE A 205 -2.42 -6.57 13.26
C PHE A 205 -3.17 -5.23 13.22
N GLY A 206 -2.44 -4.09 13.27
CA GLY A 206 -3.05 -2.77 13.19
C GLY A 206 -3.78 -2.53 11.87
N ARG A 207 -3.15 -2.90 10.74
CA ARG A 207 -3.76 -2.79 9.41
C ARG A 207 -4.98 -3.71 9.27
N PHE A 208 -4.91 -4.92 9.82
CA PHE A 208 -6.06 -5.83 9.86
C PHE A 208 -7.22 -5.25 10.68
N LEU A 209 -6.94 -4.71 11.87
CA LEU A 209 -7.97 -4.12 12.74
C LEU A 209 -8.63 -2.91 12.07
N ALA A 210 -7.87 -2.04 11.41
CA ALA A 210 -8.40 -0.94 10.62
C ALA A 210 -9.32 -1.42 9.49
N PHE A 211 -8.91 -2.46 8.76
CA PHE A 211 -9.74 -3.06 7.72
C PHE A 211 -11.06 -3.63 8.27
N VAL A 212 -11.01 -4.34 9.40
CA VAL A 212 -12.21 -4.87 10.07
C VAL A 212 -13.15 -3.74 10.50
N MET A 213 -12.63 -2.63 11.04
CA MET A 213 -13.47 -1.47 11.39
C MET A 213 -14.13 -0.84 10.16
N ILE A 214 -13.41 -0.71 9.04
CA ILE A 214 -13.97 -0.20 7.78
C ILE A 214 -15.10 -1.11 7.30
N LEU A 215 -14.86 -2.43 7.28
CA LEU A 215 -15.86 -3.41 6.88
C LEU A 215 -17.11 -3.35 7.77
N PHE A 216 -16.93 -3.27 9.09
CA PHE A 216 -18.02 -3.17 10.05
C PHE A 216 -18.80 -1.86 9.90
N GLY A 217 -18.13 -0.74 9.62
CA GLY A 217 -18.75 0.54 9.33
C GLY A 217 -19.65 0.48 8.09
N TRP A 218 -19.17 -0.14 7.00
CA TRP A 218 -19.97 -0.35 5.79
C TRP A 218 -21.18 -1.26 6.02
N LEU A 219 -21.01 -2.37 6.74
CA LEU A 219 -22.11 -3.26 7.08
C LEU A 219 -23.18 -2.56 7.92
N THR A 220 -22.76 -1.75 8.90
CA THR A 220 -23.67 -0.97 9.75
C THR A 220 -24.42 0.08 8.92
N ALA A 221 -23.72 0.80 8.03
CA ALA A 221 -24.34 1.80 7.17
C ALA A 221 -25.34 1.19 6.19
N LEU A 222 -24.97 0.10 5.51
CA LEU A 222 -25.87 -0.62 4.60
C LEU A 222 -27.08 -1.19 5.34
N GLY A 223 -26.87 -1.77 6.52
CA GLY A 223 -27.95 -2.24 7.40
C GLY A 223 -28.92 -1.12 7.77
N GLY A 224 -28.39 0.07 8.13
CA GLY A 224 -29.20 1.25 8.39
C GLY A 224 -30.02 1.71 7.19
N ILE A 225 -29.46 1.69 5.98
CA ILE A 225 -30.17 2.06 4.74
C ILE A 225 -31.29 1.05 4.43
N VAL A 226 -31.02 -0.25 4.55
CA VAL A 226 -32.04 -1.29 4.33
C VAL A 226 -33.16 -1.16 5.37
N PHE A 227 -32.82 -0.95 6.64
CA PHE A 227 -33.78 -0.76 7.71
C PHE A 227 -34.62 0.52 7.53
N LEU A 228 -34.02 1.60 7.01
CA LEU A 228 -34.73 2.81 6.62
C LEU A 228 -35.77 2.51 5.55
N GLY A 229 -35.40 1.77 4.49
CA GLY A 229 -36.31 1.36 3.43
C GLY A 229 -37.49 0.51 3.94
N LEU A 230 -37.22 -0.43 4.84
CA LEU A 230 -38.26 -1.24 5.50
C LEU A 230 -39.18 -0.40 6.38
N THR A 231 -38.66 0.62 7.06
CA THR A 231 -39.46 1.54 7.87
C THR A 231 -40.37 2.39 7.00
N VAL A 232 -39.86 2.94 5.89
CA VAL A 232 -40.66 3.71 4.93
C VAL A 232 -41.73 2.85 4.25
N ALA A 233 -41.44 1.57 4.01
CA ALA A 233 -42.40 0.61 3.49
C ALA A 233 -43.46 0.16 4.53
N GLY A 234 -43.35 0.60 5.79
CA GLY A 234 -44.27 0.24 6.87
C GLY A 234 -44.10 -1.18 7.40
N VAL A 235 -42.99 -1.86 7.07
CA VAL A 235 -42.73 -3.26 7.45
C VAL A 235 -42.17 -3.37 8.87
N ALA A 236 -41.39 -2.37 9.33
CA ALA A 236 -40.78 -2.36 10.65
C ALA A 236 -40.78 -0.95 11.27
N GLY A 237 -40.79 -0.85 12.61
CA GLY A 237 -40.46 0.39 13.32
C GLY A 237 -41.46 1.56 13.21
N THR A 238 -42.75 1.29 12.97
CA THR A 238 -43.80 2.31 12.77
C THR A 238 -44.33 2.96 14.05
N GLN A 239 -43.77 2.63 15.23
CA GLN A 239 -44.21 3.23 16.48
C GLN A 239 -43.77 4.70 16.55
N PRO A 240 -44.71 5.66 16.64
CA PRO A 240 -44.38 7.07 16.77
C PRO A 240 -43.83 7.36 18.16
N LEU A 241 -42.77 8.15 18.23
CA LEU A 241 -42.32 8.69 19.51
C LEU A 241 -43.07 9.99 19.82
N PRO A 242 -43.70 10.11 21.01
CA PRO A 242 -44.45 11.31 21.38
C PRO A 242 -43.56 12.56 21.48
N ASP A 243 -42.30 12.40 21.88
CA ASP A 243 -41.39 13.54 22.11
C ASP A 243 -40.73 14.07 20.83
N TYR A 244 -40.81 13.34 19.71
CA TYR A 244 -40.13 13.68 18.45
C TYR A 244 -41.10 14.10 17.35
N ALA A 245 -42.15 14.83 17.71
CA ALA A 245 -43.15 15.35 16.77
C ALA A 245 -43.79 14.26 15.88
N GLY A 246 -43.91 13.03 16.40
CA GLY A 246 -44.50 11.91 15.67
C GLY A 246 -43.57 11.23 14.66
N LEU A 247 -42.26 11.52 14.68
CA LEU A 247 -41.29 10.75 13.89
C LEU A 247 -41.34 9.26 14.27
N PRO A 248 -41.41 8.34 13.29
CA PRO A 248 -41.33 6.92 13.58
C PRO A 248 -39.96 6.59 14.16
N LEU A 249 -39.94 5.85 15.28
CA LEU A 249 -38.72 5.42 15.96
C LEU A 249 -37.74 4.72 15.00
N GLY A 250 -38.26 3.95 14.05
CA GLY A 250 -37.46 3.28 13.04
C GLY A 250 -36.58 4.22 12.22
N LEU A 251 -37.07 5.43 11.91
CA LEU A 251 -36.33 6.42 11.12
C LEU A 251 -35.16 7.01 11.94
N VAL A 252 -35.39 7.28 13.23
CA VAL A 252 -34.34 7.78 14.13
C VAL A 252 -33.22 6.75 14.30
N ILE A 253 -33.60 5.48 14.54
CA ILE A 253 -32.63 4.38 14.68
C ILE A 253 -31.86 4.16 13.37
N ALA A 254 -32.56 4.15 12.22
CA ALA A 254 -31.94 3.99 10.92
C ALA A 254 -30.93 5.11 10.63
N ALA A 255 -31.30 6.36 10.86
CA ALA A 255 -30.43 7.51 10.66
C ALA A 255 -29.19 7.44 11.57
N ALA A 256 -29.39 7.11 12.86
CA ALA A 256 -28.29 6.94 13.81
C ALA A 256 -27.33 5.81 13.39
N ALA A 257 -27.84 4.69 12.87
CA ALA A 257 -27.03 3.58 12.36
C ALA A 257 -26.22 3.97 11.11
N VAL A 258 -26.81 4.71 10.17
CA VAL A 258 -26.10 5.20 8.99
C VAL A 258 -24.97 6.16 9.38
N VAL A 259 -25.27 7.13 10.26
CA VAL A 259 -24.28 8.12 10.72
C VAL A 259 -23.14 7.43 11.49
N SER A 260 -23.45 6.50 12.40
CA SER A 260 -22.42 5.78 13.15
C SER A 260 -21.56 4.90 12.25
N GLY A 261 -22.17 4.21 11.26
CA GLY A 261 -21.45 3.44 10.26
C GLY A 261 -20.46 4.28 9.44
N ILE A 262 -20.88 5.48 8.99
CA ILE A 262 -20.00 6.41 8.27
C ILE A 262 -18.84 6.89 9.15
N ILE A 263 -19.11 7.25 10.41
CA ILE A 263 -18.07 7.65 11.37
C ILE A 263 -17.03 6.53 11.56
N LEU A 264 -17.48 5.28 11.67
CA LEU A 264 -16.63 4.10 11.77
C LEU A 264 -15.74 3.91 10.54
N VAL A 265 -16.29 4.06 9.33
CA VAL A 265 -15.51 4.01 8.08
C VAL A 265 -14.44 5.10 8.07
N PHE A 266 -14.80 6.32 8.46
CA PHE A 266 -13.86 7.44 8.51
C PHE A 266 -12.71 7.19 9.49
N LEU A 267 -13.00 6.77 10.72
CA LEU A 267 -12.00 6.40 11.74
C LEU A 267 -11.07 5.29 11.24
N GLY A 268 -11.63 4.24 10.61
CA GLY A 268 -10.83 3.15 10.04
C GLY A 268 -9.91 3.61 8.91
N SER A 269 -10.40 4.51 8.05
CA SER A 269 -9.58 5.09 6.96
C SER A 269 -8.45 5.99 7.50
N LEU A 270 -8.73 6.78 8.53
CA LEU A 270 -7.74 7.63 9.18
C LEU A 270 -6.65 6.80 9.86
N ALA A 271 -7.02 5.70 10.52
CA ALA A 271 -6.07 4.78 11.12
C ALA A 271 -5.15 4.15 10.05
N LEU A 272 -5.72 3.73 8.91
CA LEU A 272 -4.95 3.17 7.80
C LEU A 272 -3.92 4.17 7.26
N ALA A 273 -4.35 5.42 7.03
CA ALA A 273 -3.47 6.50 6.56
C ALA A 273 -2.37 6.84 7.58
N ALA A 274 -2.68 6.84 8.88
CA ALA A 274 -1.69 7.06 9.92
C ALA A 274 -0.63 5.94 9.96
N TYR A 275 -1.05 4.69 9.76
CA TYR A 275 -0.12 3.56 9.68
C TYR A 275 0.78 3.63 8.45
N GLU A 276 0.25 4.02 7.29
CA GLU A 276 1.04 4.23 6.07
C GLU A 276 2.05 5.37 6.24
N ALA A 277 1.62 6.48 6.85
CA ALA A 277 2.52 7.60 7.15
C ALA A 277 3.66 7.19 8.09
N ALA A 278 3.35 6.41 9.13
CA ALA A 278 4.36 5.90 10.07
C ALA A 278 5.31 4.89 9.44
N ASN A 279 4.85 4.10 8.47
CA ASN A 279 5.74 3.19 7.73
C ASN A 279 6.69 3.96 6.81
N ASN A 280 6.18 4.97 6.10
CA ASN A 280 7.01 5.78 5.20
C ASN A 280 8.10 6.56 5.94
N THR A 281 7.83 7.05 7.16
CA THR A 281 8.85 7.74 7.96
C THR A 281 9.94 6.80 8.46
N ARG A 282 9.60 5.54 8.75
CA ARG A 282 10.59 4.51 9.10
C ARG A 282 11.49 4.18 7.92
N GLU A 283 10.91 3.94 6.74
CA GLU A 283 11.69 3.68 5.52
C GLU A 283 12.62 4.84 5.19
N LEU A 284 12.18 6.09 5.41
CA LEU A 284 13.03 7.26 5.22
C LEU A 284 14.21 7.29 6.20
N LEU A 285 13.98 6.96 7.47
CA LEU A 285 15.03 6.89 8.49
C LEU A 285 16.02 5.75 8.22
N ASP A 286 15.54 4.61 7.72
CA ASP A 286 16.41 3.49 7.36
C ASP A 286 17.31 3.85 6.18
N ILE A 287 16.79 4.59 5.19
CA ILE A 287 17.60 5.13 4.08
C ILE A 287 18.61 6.16 4.59
N GLU A 288 18.21 7.02 5.53
CA GLU A 288 19.10 8.03 6.12
C GLU A 288 20.23 7.38 6.94
N ARG A 289 19.92 6.34 7.71
CA ARG A 289 20.91 5.56 8.47
C ARG A 289 21.87 4.82 7.54
N ALA A 290 21.36 4.13 6.52
CA ALA A 290 22.17 3.47 5.51
C ALA A 290 23.08 4.46 4.75
N ARG A 291 22.59 5.69 4.51
CA ARG A 291 23.38 6.76 3.88
C ARG A 291 24.45 7.33 4.80
N ALA A 292 24.19 7.37 6.11
CA ALA A 292 25.13 7.87 7.11
C ALA A 292 26.27 6.87 7.41
N GLY A 293 26.21 5.63 6.89
CA GLY A 293 27.25 4.61 7.05
C GLY A 293 27.31 4.00 8.46
N TRP A 294 26.17 4.04 9.17
CA TRP A 294 25.96 3.36 10.45
C TRP A 294 25.36 1.98 10.23
#